data_AF-A0A7V7I014-F1
#
_entry.id   AF-A0A7V7I014-F1
#
_cell.length_a   1.000
_cell.length_b   1.000
_cell.length_c   1.000
_cell.angle_alpha   90.00
_cell.angle_beta   90.00
_cell.angle_gamma   90.00
#
_symmetry.space_group_name_H-M   'P 1'
#
loop_
_entity.id
_entity.type
_entity.pdbx_description
1 polymer ?
#
loop_
_entity_poly.entity_id
_entity_poly.type
_entity_poly.pdbx_seq_one_letter_code
_entity_poly.pdbx_strand_id
1 'polypeptide(L)' 'MLLFVACSESDKELNKAFEAAKADLAIEGMIITKEMEKIIKAKVTGKITHEQLITLADAIARRELT' A
#
# COMPACT_ATOMS: atom_id res chain seq x y z
N MET A 1 30.22 -4.98 3.75
CA MET A 1 29.05 -5.24 2.88
C MET A 1 27.94 -5.67 3.83
N LEU A 2 26.93 -4.88 4.16
CA LEU A 2 26.10 -4.04 3.30
C LEU A 2 25.83 -2.67 3.92
N LEU A 3 25.83 -1.70 3.03
CA LEU A 3 25.59 -0.28 3.24
C LEU A 3 24.09 -0.11 3.57
N PHE A 4 23.78 0.41 4.76
CA PHE A 4 22.47 0.96 5.11
C PHE A 4 22.26 2.19 4.21
N VAL A 5 21.74 2.00 3.00
CA VAL A 5 21.55 3.07 2.01
C VAL A 5 20.14 3.65 2.14
N ALA A 6 20.12 4.97 2.33
CA ALA A 6 19.08 5.92 1.97
C ALA A 6 17.70 5.75 2.64
N CYS A 7 17.58 6.24 3.88
CA CYS A 7 16.32 6.44 4.59
C CYS A 7 15.52 7.68 4.11
N SER A 8 15.72 8.18 2.88
CA SER A 8 15.04 9.40 2.40
C SER A 8 14.71 9.46 0.91
N GLU A 9 15.50 8.81 0.04
CA GLU A 9 15.16 8.66 -1.39
C GLU A 9 14.22 7.49 -1.64
N SER A 10 14.40 6.39 -0.89
CA SER A 10 13.56 5.19 -0.96
C SER A 10 12.08 5.52 -0.76
N ASP A 11 11.71 6.28 0.27
CA ASP A 11 10.31 6.64 0.54
C ASP A 11 9.66 7.46 -0.60
N LYS A 12 10.42 8.34 -1.26
CA LYS A 12 9.92 9.13 -2.39
C LYS A 12 9.72 8.27 -3.63
N GLU A 13 10.65 7.37 -3.91
CA GLU A 13 10.54 6.40 -5.01
C GLU A 13 9.41 5.41 -4.76
N LEU A 14 9.25 4.96 -3.52
CA LEU A 14 8.18 4.09 -3.08
C LEU A 14 6.81 4.75 -3.30
N ASN A 15 6.68 6.03 -2.95
CA ASN A 15 5.44 6.77 -3.18
C ASN A 15 5.16 6.95 -4.67
N LYS A 16 6.18 7.21 -5.51
CA LYS A 16 6.01 7.25 -6.97
C LYS A 16 5.53 5.92 -7.53
N ALA A 17 6.14 4.81 -7.11
CA ALA A 17 5.73 3.47 -7.53
C ALA A 17 4.29 3.15 -7.09
N PHE A 18 3.90 3.59 -5.88
CA PHE A 18 2.54 3.43 -5.39
C PHE A 18 1.53 4.24 -6.20
N GLU A 19 1.81 5.51 -6.51
CA GLU A 19 0.91 6.33 -7.34
C GLU A 19 0.78 5.77 -8.77
N ALA A 20 1.88 5.23 -9.34
CA ALA A 20 1.84 4.56 -10.64
C ALA A 20 0.94 3.32 -10.60
N ALA A 21 1.13 2.42 -9.63
CA ALA A 21 0.30 1.23 -9.48
C ALA A 21 -1.18 1.57 -9.23
N LYS A 22 -1.45 2.65 -8.50
CA LYS A 22 -2.82 3.15 -8.27
C LYS A 22 -3.46 3.67 -9.55
N ALA A 23 -2.69 4.37 -10.40
CA ALA A 23 -3.17 4.82 -11.70
C ALA A 23 -3.48 3.64 -12.62
N ASP A 24 -2.62 2.62 -12.65
CA ASP A 24 -2.83 1.40 -13.44
C ASP A 24 -4.12 0.68 -13.02
N LEU A 25 -4.36 0.52 -11.72
CA LEU A 25 -5.60 -0.07 -11.21
C LEU A 25 -6.84 0.78 -11.57
N ALA A 26 -6.72 2.10 -11.54
CA ALA A 26 -7.81 2.99 -11.91
C ALA A 26 -8.17 2.89 -13.41
N ILE A 27 -7.20 2.62 -14.28
CA ILE A 27 -7.44 2.35 -15.71
C ILE A 27 -8.31 1.10 -15.88
N GLU A 28 -8.11 0.09 -15.04
CA GLU A 28 -8.90 -1.15 -15.02
C GLU A 28 -10.26 -1.00 -14.29
N GLY A 29 -10.60 0.22 -13.84
CA GLY A 29 -11.83 0.50 -13.10
C GLY A 29 -11.77 0.11 -11.62
N MET A 30 -10.59 -0.25 -11.11
CA MET A 30 -10.36 -0.58 -9.70
C MET A 30 -9.89 0.64 -8.93
N ILE A 31 -10.77 1.22 -8.11
CA ILE A 31 -10.44 2.39 -7.30
C ILE A 31 -9.95 1.96 -5.92
N ILE A 32 -8.69 2.26 -5.60
CA ILE A 32 -8.15 2.11 -4.25
C ILE A 32 -8.69 3.23 -3.36
N THR A 33 -9.42 2.86 -2.30
CA THR A 33 -9.92 3.80 -1.28
C THR A 33 -8.78 4.35 -0.43
N LYS A 34 -9.00 5.52 0.21
CA LYS A 34 -8.00 6.13 1.11
C LYS A 34 -7.65 5.24 2.30
N GLU A 35 -8.57 4.39 2.76
CA GLU A 35 -8.32 3.45 3.86
C GLU A 35 -7.41 2.32 3.39
N MET A 36 -7.70 1.74 2.22
CA MET A 36 -6.86 0.72 1.58
C MET A 36 -5.43 1.24 1.29
N GLU A 37 -5.32 2.49 0.82
CA GLU A 37 -4.02 3.13 0.59
C GLU A 37 -3.16 3.21 1.86
N LYS A 38 -3.76 3.53 3.01
CA LYS A 38 -3.02 3.60 4.28
C LYS A 38 -2.44 2.24 4.68
N ILE A 39 -3.21 1.16 4.53
CA ILE A 39 -2.74 -0.17 4.92
C ILE A 39 -1.68 -0.71 3.95
N ILE A 40 -1.79 -0.42 2.66
CA ILE A 40 -0.74 -0.78 1.68
C ILE A 40 0.55 -0.04 2.01
N LYS A 41 0.50 1.29 2.23
CA LYS A 41 1.68 2.07 2.64
C LYS A 41 2.30 1.56 3.96
N ALA A 42 1.47 1.17 4.93
CA ALA A 42 1.95 0.55 6.16
C ALA A 42 2.67 -0.79 5.92
N LYS A 43 2.19 -1.62 4.98
CA LYS A 43 2.86 -2.88 4.62
C LYS A 43 4.20 -2.64 3.94
N VAL A 44 4.25 -1.74 2.97
CA VAL A 44 5.47 -1.49 2.19
C VAL A 44 6.56 -0.84 3.05
N THR A 45 6.18 -0.02 4.03
CA THR A 45 7.11 0.54 5.03
C THR A 45 7.46 -0.42 6.17
N GLY A 46 6.98 -1.67 6.12
CA GLY A 46 7.30 -2.71 7.11
C GLY A 46 6.60 -2.54 8.47
N LYS A 47 5.62 -1.63 8.60
CA LYS A 47 4.88 -1.37 9.85
C LYS A 47 3.89 -2.49 10.19
N ILE A 48 3.43 -3.24 9.20
CA ILE A 48 2.52 -4.38 9.37
C ILE A 48 3.01 -5.61 8.60
N THR A 49 2.62 -6.79 9.05
CA THR A 49 2.90 -8.06 8.37
C THR A 49 1.97 -8.29 7.16
N HIS A 50 2.26 -9.32 6.37
CA HIS A 50 1.40 -9.68 5.25
C HIS A 50 0.03 -10.21 5.74
N GLU A 51 0.02 -10.98 6.83
CA GLU A 51 -1.20 -11.51 7.45
C GLU A 51 -2.08 -10.39 8.01
N GLN A 52 -1.45 -9.37 8.61
CA GLN A 52 -2.16 -8.18 9.08
C GLN A 52 -2.76 -7.38 7.92
N LEU A 53 -2.06 -7.26 6.78
CA LEU A 53 -2.61 -6.63 5.58
C LEU A 53 -3.87 -7.36 5.10
N ILE A 54 -3.83 -8.69 4.97
CA ILE A 54 -4.99 -9.50 4.54
C ILE A 54 -6.17 -9.28 5.49
N THR A 55 -5.93 -9.37 6.79
CA THR A 55 -6.99 -9.22 7.81
C THR A 55 -7.66 -7.84 7.74
N LEU A 56 -6.87 -6.76 7.58
CA LEU A 56 -7.38 -5.41 7.48
C LEU A 56 -8.12 -5.17 6.16
N ALA A 57 -7.57 -5.64 5.05
CA ALA A 57 -8.20 -5.54 3.73
C ALA A 57 -9.56 -6.25 3.70
N ASP A 58 -9.63 -7.46 4.27
CA ASP A 58 -10.85 -8.27 4.37
C ASP A 58 -11.90 -7.61 5.29
N ALA A 59 -11.47 -6.98 6.40
CA ALA A 59 -12.36 -6.21 7.25
C ALA A 59 -12.95 -4.97 6.54
N ILE A 60 -12.17 -4.29 5.71
CA ILE A 60 -12.65 -3.15 4.88
C ILE A 60 -13.65 -3.67 3.85
N ALA A 61 -13.29 -4.71 3.10
CA ALA A 61 -14.15 -5.28 2.05
C ALA A 61 -15.51 -5.72 2.59
N ARG A 62 -15.56 -6.36 3.77
CA ARG A 62 -16.83 -6.74 4.41
C ARG A 62 -17.71 -5.57 4.81
N ARG A 63 -17.14 -4.42 5.19
CA ARG A 63 -17.91 -3.22 5.56
C ARG A 63 -18.56 -2.57 4.36
N GLU A 64 -17.89 -2.59 3.20
CA GLU A 64 -18.44 -2.01 1.96
C GLU A 64 -19.55 -2.87 1.33
N LEU A 65 -19.71 -4.12 1.77
CA LEU A 65 -20.78 -5.03 1.33
C LEU A 65 -22.08 -4.90 2.14
N THR A 66 -22.07 -4.16 3.25
CA THR A 66 -23.24 -3.89 4.11
C THR A 66 -23.74 -2.47 3.94
#